data_AF-A0A4R9JNK9-F1
#
_entry.id   AF-A0A4R9JNK9-F1
#
_cell.length_a   1.000
_cell.length_b   1.000
_cell.length_c   1.000
_cell.angle_alpha   90.00
_cell.angle_beta   90.00
_cell.angle_gamma   90.00
#
_symmetry.space_group_name_H-M   'P 1'
#
loop_
_entity.id
_entity.type
_entity.pdbx_description
1 polymer ?
#
loop_
_entity_poly.entity_id
_entity_poly.type
_entity_poly.pdbx_seq_one_letter_code
_entity_poly.pdbx_strand_id
1 'polypeptide(L)'
;MISKFNSIWTSLVVGIFSLYLCDTLLNLPIVAEANPTTLQVLGLKAYKTSLEKDPKRELVNLETIPEIVLNIKYATKDNFTGQSIYNEAKAFARRPVADALRNAQMEFLKLGYSIQIYDAYRPYRATVRFYEIIKDTRYVASPKTGSKHNKGCAIDLTLVDRKTKQEIKMPTKYDSFEKAAWADAPVSDPIVKQNREILIQILSQYGFRVNKTEWWHFDFLDCVGFEVLDIPFEELKD
;
A
#
# COMPACT_ATOMS: atom_id res chain seq x y z
N MET A 1 80.87 26.29 2.89
CA MET A 1 81.31 27.51 3.62
C MET A 1 80.40 27.62 4.83
N ILE A 2 80.80 27.20 6.03
CA ILE A 2 81.77 27.81 6.98
C ILE A 2 81.16 28.98 7.78
N SER A 3 80.69 28.66 9.01
CA SER A 3 80.70 29.53 10.23
C SER A 3 79.83 30.81 10.22
N LYS A 4 79.43 31.50 11.31
CA LYS A 4 79.74 31.57 12.77
C LYS A 4 78.40 31.92 13.52
N PHE A 5 78.07 31.49 14.75
CA PHE A 5 78.66 31.65 16.11
C PHE A 5 78.16 32.89 16.92
N ASN A 6 77.60 32.64 18.14
CA ASN A 6 77.34 33.54 19.31
C ASN A 6 76.32 34.71 19.19
N SER A 7 75.30 34.90 20.06
CA SER A 7 75.18 35.20 21.53
C SER A 7 75.22 36.72 21.85
N ILE A 8 74.53 37.32 22.84
CA ILE A 8 74.10 36.89 24.20
C ILE A 8 72.84 37.69 24.70
N TRP A 9 72.04 37.11 25.61
CA TRP A 9 71.05 37.64 26.60
C TRP A 9 70.58 39.13 26.61
N THR A 10 69.26 39.32 26.82
CA THR A 10 68.69 40.11 27.95
C THR A 10 67.29 39.59 28.35
N SER A 11 67.01 39.56 29.65
CA SER A 11 65.73 39.10 30.21
C SER A 11 64.66 40.20 30.21
N LEU A 12 63.38 39.84 30.01
CA LEU A 12 62.27 40.61 30.56
C LEU A 12 61.13 39.70 31.03
N VAL A 13 60.77 39.85 32.30
CA VAL A 13 59.66 39.13 32.96
C VAL A 13 58.41 39.99 32.87
N VAL A 14 57.36 39.52 32.19
CA VAL A 14 56.01 40.11 32.31
C VAL A 14 54.93 39.02 32.14
N GLY A 15 53.97 38.98 33.08
CA GLY A 15 52.58 38.65 32.76
C GLY A 15 52.18 37.17 32.68
N ILE A 16 52.04 36.51 33.83
CA ILE A 16 51.11 35.36 33.93
C ILE A 16 49.69 35.92 33.84
N PHE A 17 49.03 35.76 32.69
CA PHE A 17 47.58 35.86 32.58
C PHE A 17 47.01 34.46 32.35
N SER A 18 46.60 33.83 33.45
CA SER A 18 45.89 32.55 33.41
C SER A 18 44.46 32.79 32.95
N LEU A 19 44.25 32.71 31.63
CA LEU A 19 42.92 32.64 31.05
C LEU A 19 42.29 31.29 31.41
N TYR A 20 41.52 31.28 32.50
CA TYR A 20 40.56 30.21 32.77
C TYR A 20 39.49 30.24 31.68
N LEU A 21 39.70 29.49 30.60
CA LEU A 21 38.60 28.99 29.79
C LEU A 21 37.78 28.06 30.67
N CYS A 22 36.65 28.57 31.13
CA CYS A 22 35.63 27.77 31.79
C CYS A 22 34.95 26.94 30.70
N ASP A 23 35.45 25.72 30.46
CA ASP A 23 34.82 24.74 29.57
C ASP A 23 33.51 24.24 30.18
N THR A 24 32.48 25.10 30.20
CA THR A 24 31.09 24.68 30.36
C THR A 24 30.66 24.03 29.04
N LEU A 25 31.10 22.79 28.83
CA LEU A 25 30.48 21.87 27.89
C LEU A 25 29.05 21.63 28.35
N LEU A 26 28.14 22.49 27.90
CA LEU A 26 26.70 22.27 27.97
C LEU A 26 26.38 21.06 27.11
N ASN A 27 26.43 19.87 27.72
CA ASN A 27 25.80 18.66 27.21
C ASN A 27 24.28 18.88 27.20
N LEU A 28 23.80 19.64 26.22
CA LEU A 28 22.41 19.59 25.80
C LEU A 28 22.17 18.15 25.34
N PRO A 29 21.21 17.42 25.93
CA PRO A 29 20.81 16.16 25.34
C PRO A 29 20.24 16.48 23.96
N ILE A 30 20.86 15.94 22.91
CA ILE A 30 20.22 15.87 21.60
C ILE A 30 19.06 14.88 21.76
N VAL A 31 17.94 15.39 22.26
CA VAL A 31 16.64 14.76 22.08
C VAL A 31 16.41 14.81 20.58
N ALA A 32 16.70 13.70 19.91
CA ALA A 32 16.28 13.51 18.54
C ALA A 32 14.75 13.59 18.54
N GLU A 33 14.19 14.72 18.10
CA GLU A 33 12.77 14.82 17.83
C GLU A 33 12.42 13.73 16.83
N ALA A 34 11.70 12.72 17.31
CA ALA A 34 11.21 11.64 16.48
C ALA A 34 10.17 12.25 15.54
N ASN A 35 10.64 12.67 14.36
CA ASN A 35 9.85 13.27 13.30
C ASN A 35 8.58 12.42 13.11
N PRO A 36 7.38 12.89 13.53
CA PRO A 36 6.19 12.11 13.34
C PRO A 36 5.96 12.06 11.84
N THR A 37 6.08 10.87 11.25
CA THR A 37 5.71 10.62 9.85
C THR A 37 4.21 10.83 9.72
N THR A 38 3.80 12.08 9.57
CA THR A 38 2.44 12.50 9.28
C THR A 38 2.11 12.02 7.87
N LEU A 39 1.36 10.92 7.80
CA LEU A 39 0.88 10.37 6.56
C LEU A 39 0.16 11.47 5.76
N GLN A 40 0.71 11.84 4.61
CA GLN A 40 0.06 12.80 3.74
C GLN A 40 -1.06 12.11 2.97
N VAL A 41 -2.30 12.50 3.28
CA VAL A 41 -3.51 12.03 2.63
C VAL A 41 -4.02 13.14 1.71
N LEU A 42 -4.15 12.87 0.40
CA LEU A 42 -4.60 13.86 -0.57
C LEU A 42 -6.09 13.69 -0.92
N GLY A 43 -6.82 14.81 -0.91
CA GLY A 43 -8.17 14.91 -1.47
C GLY A 43 -8.19 15.31 -2.94
N LEU A 44 -9.38 15.41 -3.53
CA LEU A 44 -9.61 15.53 -4.98
C LEU A 44 -8.80 16.64 -5.67
N LYS A 45 -8.68 17.82 -5.04
CA LYS A 45 -7.94 18.96 -5.62
C LYS A 45 -6.45 18.65 -5.81
N ALA A 46 -5.79 18.12 -4.79
CA ALA A 46 -4.36 17.82 -4.85
C ALA A 46 -4.07 16.60 -5.74
N TYR A 47 -4.99 15.63 -5.76
CA TYR A 47 -4.96 14.52 -6.72
C TYR A 47 -5.04 15.01 -8.17
N LYS A 48 -5.97 15.92 -8.53
CA LYS A 48 -6.05 16.50 -9.89
C LYS A 48 -4.74 17.16 -10.32
N THR A 49 -4.11 17.95 -9.45
CA THR A 49 -2.78 18.53 -9.69
C THR A 49 -1.66 17.47 -9.79
N SER A 50 -1.85 16.27 -9.23
CA SER A 50 -0.92 15.15 -9.43
C SER A 50 -1.10 14.50 -10.81
N LEU A 51 -2.34 14.39 -11.31
CA LEU A 51 -2.65 13.84 -12.65
C LEU A 51 -2.02 14.66 -13.76
N GLU A 52 -2.08 16.00 -13.64
CA GLU A 52 -1.47 16.94 -14.59
C GLU A 52 0.05 16.73 -14.76
N LYS A 53 0.71 16.18 -13.74
CA LYS A 53 2.15 15.91 -13.73
C LYS A 53 2.51 14.50 -14.17
N ASP A 54 1.63 13.54 -13.94
CA ASP A 54 1.85 12.12 -14.20
C ASP A 54 0.52 11.40 -14.46
N PRO A 55 0.16 11.16 -15.74
CA PRO A 55 -1.06 10.44 -16.11
C PRO A 55 -1.15 9.01 -15.54
N LYS A 56 -0.04 8.39 -15.10
CA LYS A 56 -0.09 7.07 -14.42
C LYS A 56 -0.85 7.13 -13.09
N ARG A 57 -1.00 8.33 -12.51
CA ARG A 57 -1.72 8.55 -11.24
C ARG A 57 -3.23 8.42 -11.39
N GLU A 58 -3.78 8.38 -12.60
CA GLU A 58 -5.22 8.30 -12.81
C GLU A 58 -5.84 7.06 -12.15
N LEU A 59 -6.82 7.26 -11.26
CA LEU A 59 -7.74 6.24 -10.81
C LEU A 59 -8.74 5.94 -11.94
N VAL A 60 -8.51 4.84 -12.64
CA VAL A 60 -9.33 4.34 -13.75
C VAL A 60 -10.46 3.46 -13.18
N ASN A 61 -11.70 3.65 -13.64
CA ASN A 61 -12.81 2.75 -13.30
C ASN A 61 -12.56 1.35 -13.90
N LEU A 62 -12.51 0.32 -13.05
CA LEU A 62 -12.24 -1.05 -13.43
C LEU A 62 -13.44 -1.76 -14.10
N GLU A 63 -14.65 -1.22 -13.98
CA GLU A 63 -15.83 -1.66 -14.75
C GLU A 63 -15.64 -1.49 -16.26
N THR A 64 -14.74 -0.58 -16.69
CA THR A 64 -14.39 -0.40 -18.11
C THR A 64 -13.58 -1.56 -18.69
N ILE A 65 -13.11 -2.50 -17.86
CA ILE A 65 -12.41 -3.71 -18.30
C ILE A 65 -13.46 -4.77 -18.66
N PRO A 66 -13.52 -5.26 -19.92
CA PRO A 66 -14.55 -6.19 -20.36
C PRO A 66 -14.62 -7.47 -19.54
N GLU A 67 -15.85 -7.88 -19.22
CA GLU A 67 -16.17 -9.11 -18.47
C GLU A 67 -15.57 -9.21 -17.05
N ILE A 68 -15.12 -8.11 -16.45
CA ILE A 68 -14.92 -8.03 -14.99
C ILE A 68 -16.30 -8.00 -14.30
N VAL A 69 -16.38 -8.65 -13.15
CA VAL A 69 -17.55 -8.64 -12.26
C VAL A 69 -17.20 -7.86 -10.98
N LEU A 70 -18.12 -7.04 -10.49
CA LEU A 70 -17.97 -6.38 -9.19
C LEU A 70 -18.82 -7.09 -8.13
N ASN A 71 -18.22 -7.39 -6.98
CA ASN A 71 -18.88 -7.88 -5.77
C ASN A 71 -18.30 -7.11 -4.57
N ILE A 72 -18.43 -5.77 -4.61
CA ILE A 72 -17.73 -4.87 -3.69
C ILE A 72 -18.24 -5.04 -2.26
N LYS A 73 -17.53 -5.83 -1.46
CA LYS A 73 -18.00 -6.35 -0.17
C LYS A 73 -18.30 -5.23 0.83
N TYR A 74 -17.48 -4.19 0.82
CA TYR A 74 -17.62 -3.03 1.70
C TYR A 74 -18.73 -2.05 1.27
N ALA A 75 -19.37 -2.22 0.10
CA ALA A 75 -20.61 -1.55 -0.27
C ALA A 75 -21.88 -2.32 0.18
N THR A 76 -21.70 -3.37 0.98
CA THR A 76 -22.77 -4.21 1.54
C THR A 76 -22.49 -4.49 3.02
N LYS A 77 -23.34 -5.29 3.68
CA LYS A 77 -23.06 -5.82 5.03
C LYS A 77 -22.31 -7.17 5.03
N ASP A 78 -22.05 -7.76 3.86
CA ASP A 78 -21.34 -9.04 3.70
C ASP A 78 -19.81 -8.83 3.72
N ASN A 79 -19.30 -8.38 4.86
CA ASN A 79 -17.87 -8.18 5.13
C ASN A 79 -17.60 -8.24 6.64
N PHE A 80 -16.34 -8.28 7.06
CA PHE A 80 -15.97 -8.47 8.48
C PHE A 80 -16.55 -7.41 9.46
N THR A 81 -16.95 -6.22 8.99
CA THR A 81 -17.51 -5.16 9.85
C THR A 81 -19.01 -5.32 10.12
N GLY A 82 -19.73 -6.10 9.31
CA GLY A 82 -21.20 -6.17 9.30
C GLY A 82 -21.91 -4.87 8.89
N GLN A 83 -21.17 -3.87 8.41
CA GLN A 83 -21.64 -2.54 8.03
C GLN A 83 -21.36 -2.28 6.55
N SER A 84 -22.19 -1.46 5.90
CA SER A 84 -21.82 -0.83 4.63
C SER A 84 -20.88 0.33 4.95
N ILE A 85 -19.70 0.33 4.35
CA ILE A 85 -18.64 1.33 4.57
C ILE A 85 -18.47 2.22 3.33
N TYR A 86 -18.77 1.69 2.15
CA TYR A 86 -18.91 2.44 0.91
C TYR A 86 -20.39 2.73 0.63
N ASN A 87 -20.65 3.83 -0.07
CA ASN A 87 -21.99 4.20 -0.57
C ASN A 87 -22.29 3.57 -1.94
N GLU A 88 -21.24 3.34 -2.74
CA GLU A 88 -21.35 2.78 -4.09
C GLU A 88 -20.50 1.52 -4.24
N ALA A 89 -20.99 0.56 -5.03
CA ALA A 89 -20.28 -0.67 -5.38
C ALA A 89 -19.33 -0.48 -6.57
N LYS A 90 -18.44 0.51 -6.48
CA LYS A 90 -17.46 0.87 -7.52
C LYS A 90 -16.07 0.29 -7.22
N ALA A 91 -15.25 0.15 -8.27
CA ALA A 91 -13.85 -0.24 -8.15
C ALA A 91 -12.96 0.62 -9.06
N PHE A 92 -11.96 1.27 -8.47
CA PHE A 92 -10.96 2.05 -9.20
C PHE A 92 -9.55 1.53 -8.88
N ALA A 93 -8.59 1.73 -9.77
CA ALA A 93 -7.17 1.56 -9.46
C ALA A 93 -6.30 2.48 -10.32
N ARG A 94 -5.03 2.67 -9.95
CA ARG A 94 -4.09 3.47 -10.76
C ARG A 94 -4.00 2.90 -12.18
N ARG A 95 -3.88 3.76 -13.20
CA ARG A 95 -3.79 3.38 -14.61
C ARG A 95 -2.89 2.17 -14.90
N PRO A 96 -1.62 2.07 -14.44
CA PRO A 96 -0.80 0.87 -14.68
C PRO A 96 -1.36 -0.40 -14.03
N VAL A 97 -2.07 -0.30 -12.91
CA VAL A 97 -2.75 -1.42 -12.24
C VAL A 97 -3.96 -1.87 -13.06
N ALA A 98 -4.77 -0.92 -13.55
CA ALA A 98 -5.92 -1.21 -14.41
C ALA A 98 -5.49 -1.83 -15.76
N ASP A 99 -4.42 -1.33 -16.37
CA ASP A 99 -3.86 -1.87 -17.61
C ASP A 99 -3.27 -3.28 -17.39
N ALA A 100 -2.59 -3.52 -16.27
CA ALA A 100 -2.11 -4.85 -15.88
C ALA A 100 -3.28 -5.84 -15.60
N LEU A 101 -4.32 -5.39 -14.89
CA LEU A 101 -5.50 -6.19 -14.59
C LEU A 101 -6.28 -6.54 -15.87
N ARG A 102 -6.36 -5.63 -16.85
CA ARG A 102 -6.93 -5.90 -18.18
C ARG A 102 -6.18 -7.04 -18.88
N ASN A 103 -4.85 -7.05 -18.82
CA ASN A 103 -4.06 -8.11 -19.44
C ASN A 103 -4.24 -9.45 -18.70
N ALA A 104 -4.27 -9.46 -17.36
CA ALA A 104 -4.56 -10.65 -16.58
C ALA A 104 -5.98 -11.21 -16.86
N GLN A 105 -6.98 -10.34 -16.96
CA GLN A 105 -8.34 -10.70 -17.37
C GLN A 105 -8.33 -11.42 -18.73
N MET A 106 -7.58 -10.93 -19.72
CA MET A 106 -7.49 -11.61 -21.04
C MET A 106 -6.91 -13.03 -20.95
N GLU A 107 -6.04 -13.35 -19.99
CA GLU A 107 -5.60 -14.73 -19.76
C GLU A 107 -6.66 -15.58 -19.07
N PHE A 108 -7.32 -15.04 -18.03
CA PHE A 108 -8.41 -15.74 -17.34
C PHE A 108 -9.58 -16.05 -18.30
N LEU A 109 -9.90 -15.16 -19.24
CA LEU A 109 -10.92 -15.36 -20.27
C LEU A 109 -10.62 -16.59 -21.15
N LYS A 110 -9.35 -16.86 -21.48
CA LYS A 110 -8.92 -18.06 -22.25
C LYS A 110 -9.13 -19.35 -21.45
N LEU A 111 -9.02 -19.28 -20.12
CA LEU A 111 -9.26 -20.40 -19.21
C LEU A 111 -10.76 -20.57 -18.87
N GLY A 112 -11.64 -19.70 -19.37
CA GLY A 112 -13.08 -19.74 -19.08
C GLY A 112 -13.49 -19.03 -17.80
N TYR A 113 -12.62 -18.19 -17.23
CA TYR A 113 -12.85 -17.41 -16.02
C TYR A 113 -12.98 -15.92 -16.29
N SER A 114 -13.68 -15.21 -15.42
CA SER A 114 -13.68 -13.74 -15.31
C SER A 114 -13.16 -13.35 -13.93
N ILE A 115 -12.40 -12.25 -13.83
CA ILE A 115 -12.06 -11.65 -12.54
C ILE A 115 -13.33 -11.11 -11.87
N GLN A 116 -13.47 -11.37 -10.58
CA GLN A 116 -14.43 -10.70 -9.71
C GLN A 116 -13.71 -9.92 -8.62
N ILE A 117 -13.98 -8.62 -8.52
CA ILE A 117 -13.35 -7.72 -7.55
C ILE A 117 -14.20 -7.62 -6.28
N TYR A 118 -13.56 -7.77 -5.11
CA TYR A 118 -14.14 -7.54 -3.79
C TYR A 118 -13.81 -6.15 -3.25
N ASP A 119 -12.59 -5.66 -3.50
CA ASP A 119 -12.15 -4.28 -3.20
C ASP A 119 -10.97 -3.86 -4.09
N ALA A 120 -10.74 -2.57 -4.24
CA ALA A 120 -9.65 -2.02 -5.05
C ALA A 120 -9.09 -0.74 -4.41
N TYR A 121 -9.22 0.42 -5.06
CA TYR A 121 -9.03 1.70 -4.40
C TYR A 121 -10.02 1.85 -3.23
N ARG A 122 -9.47 2.00 -2.01
CA ARG A 122 -10.20 2.25 -0.77
C ARG A 122 -9.95 3.69 -0.34
N PRO A 123 -10.94 4.57 -0.19
CA PRO A 123 -10.71 5.90 0.37
C PRO A 123 -10.13 5.78 1.79
N TYR A 124 -9.12 6.58 2.16
CA TYR A 124 -8.42 6.44 3.44
C TYR A 124 -9.35 6.48 4.66
N ARG A 125 -10.46 7.24 4.63
CA ARG A 125 -11.50 7.22 5.67
C ARG A 125 -12.06 5.82 5.96
N ALA A 126 -12.11 4.92 4.97
CA ALA A 126 -12.53 3.54 5.18
C ALA A 126 -11.45 2.72 5.91
N THR A 127 -10.16 2.94 5.65
CA THR A 127 -9.06 2.36 6.46
C THR A 127 -9.15 2.81 7.91
N VAL A 128 -9.40 4.11 8.15
CA VAL A 128 -9.63 4.64 9.51
C VAL A 128 -10.82 3.94 10.15
N ARG A 129 -11.95 3.84 9.44
CA ARG A 129 -13.17 3.19 9.93
C ARG A 129 -12.98 1.70 10.27
N PHE A 130 -12.24 0.97 9.44
CA PHE A 130 -11.90 -0.43 9.70
C PHE A 130 -11.10 -0.55 11.01
N TYR A 131 -10.13 0.34 11.24
CA TYR A 131 -9.34 0.37 12.45
C TYR A 131 -10.14 0.81 13.69
N GLU A 132 -11.10 1.74 13.57
CA GLU A 132 -12.00 2.09 14.68
C GLU A 132 -12.82 0.90 15.19
N ILE A 133 -13.22 0.01 14.28
CA ILE A 133 -14.04 -1.18 14.57
C ILE A 133 -13.18 -2.30 15.16
N ILE A 134 -12.05 -2.63 14.52
CA ILE A 134 -11.24 -3.80 14.88
C ILE A 134 -10.12 -3.50 15.88
N LYS A 135 -9.55 -2.29 15.83
CA LYS A 135 -8.50 -1.79 16.74
C LYS A 135 -7.22 -2.63 16.80
N ASP A 136 -6.97 -3.42 15.76
CA ASP A 136 -5.86 -4.38 15.70
C ASP A 136 -5.20 -4.38 14.32
N THR A 137 -3.93 -3.96 14.28
CA THR A 137 -3.17 -3.84 13.02
C THR A 137 -2.68 -5.18 12.46
N ARG A 138 -3.00 -6.31 13.10
CA ARG A 138 -2.78 -7.66 12.55
C ARG A 138 -3.81 -8.04 11.49
N TYR A 139 -4.96 -7.36 11.48
CA TYR A 139 -6.12 -7.68 10.64
C TYR A 139 -6.53 -6.55 9.72
N VAL A 140 -6.25 -5.29 10.09
CA VAL A 140 -6.56 -4.11 9.27
C VAL A 140 -5.38 -3.14 9.22
N ALA A 141 -5.23 -2.42 8.11
CA ALA A 141 -4.09 -1.51 7.94
C ALA A 141 -4.09 -0.37 8.98
N SER A 142 -2.91 -0.01 9.49
CA SER A 142 -2.78 1.08 10.47
C SER A 142 -3.09 2.44 9.83
N PRO A 143 -3.96 3.27 10.44
CA PRO A 143 -4.17 4.65 10.00
C PRO A 143 -2.87 5.46 9.94
N LYS A 144 -1.88 5.16 10.79
CA LYS A 144 -0.58 5.85 10.80
C LYS A 144 0.19 5.71 9.48
N THR A 145 -0.01 4.62 8.74
CA THR A 145 0.72 4.33 7.48
C THR A 145 -0.18 4.25 6.25
N GLY A 146 -1.49 4.11 6.45
CA GLY A 146 -2.45 3.79 5.40
C GLY A 146 -2.22 2.40 4.81
N SER A 147 -2.83 2.17 3.65
CA SER A 147 -2.78 0.93 2.87
C SER A 147 -2.44 1.20 1.41
N LYS A 148 -1.97 0.18 0.69
CA LYS A 148 -1.84 0.20 -0.78
C LYS A 148 -3.20 0.31 -1.49
N HIS A 149 -4.29 -0.16 -0.89
CA HIS A 149 -5.64 0.16 -1.37
C HIS A 149 -5.88 1.67 -1.40
N ASN A 150 -5.43 2.42 -0.38
CA ASN A 150 -5.58 3.88 -0.37
C ASN A 150 -4.71 4.58 -1.43
N LYS A 151 -3.77 3.86 -2.03
CA LYS A 151 -2.98 4.32 -3.17
C LYS A 151 -3.55 3.88 -4.52
N GLY A 152 -4.67 3.15 -4.56
CA GLY A 152 -5.20 2.53 -5.78
C GLY A 152 -4.29 1.43 -6.34
N CYS A 153 -3.59 0.72 -5.45
CA CYS A 153 -2.40 -0.08 -5.75
C CYS A 153 -2.42 -1.50 -5.16
N ALA A 154 -3.56 -1.89 -4.61
CA ALA A 154 -3.88 -3.27 -4.25
C ALA A 154 -5.29 -3.58 -4.76
N ILE A 155 -5.52 -4.83 -5.14
CA ILE A 155 -6.83 -5.36 -5.53
C ILE A 155 -7.11 -6.61 -4.70
N ASP A 156 -8.31 -6.68 -4.14
CA ASP A 156 -8.86 -7.89 -3.54
C ASP A 156 -9.79 -8.55 -4.55
N LEU A 157 -9.52 -9.80 -4.94
CA LEU A 157 -10.27 -10.46 -6.02
C LEU A 157 -10.37 -11.98 -5.86
N THR A 158 -11.32 -12.55 -6.61
CA THR A 158 -11.40 -13.97 -6.95
C THR A 158 -11.65 -14.13 -8.46
N LEU A 159 -11.92 -15.36 -8.91
CA LEU A 159 -12.44 -15.65 -10.25
C LEU A 159 -13.87 -16.21 -10.18
N VAL A 160 -14.66 -15.94 -11.21
CA VAL A 160 -15.94 -16.60 -11.48
C VAL A 160 -15.85 -17.44 -12.76
N ASP A 161 -16.45 -18.61 -12.78
CA ASP A 161 -16.60 -19.43 -13.99
C ASP A 161 -17.60 -18.78 -14.95
N ARG A 162 -17.20 -18.56 -16.21
CA ARG A 162 -17.99 -17.77 -17.17
C ARG A 162 -19.28 -18.44 -17.62
N LYS A 163 -19.41 -19.77 -17.47
CA LYS A 163 -20.59 -20.55 -17.89
C LYS A 163 -21.64 -20.59 -16.79
N THR A 164 -21.21 -20.89 -15.57
CA THR A 164 -22.07 -21.08 -14.38
C THR A 164 -22.32 -19.77 -13.61
N LYS A 165 -21.49 -18.75 -13.85
CA LYS A 165 -21.45 -17.46 -13.13
C LYS A 165 -21.25 -17.61 -11.61
N GLN A 166 -20.65 -18.73 -11.17
CA GLN A 166 -20.31 -18.99 -9.78
C GLN A 166 -18.85 -18.63 -9.50
N GLU A 167 -18.58 -18.11 -8.30
CA GLU A 167 -17.22 -17.98 -7.77
C GLU A 167 -16.54 -19.35 -7.71
N ILE A 168 -15.27 -19.42 -8.13
CA ILE A 168 -14.50 -20.67 -8.02
C ILE A 168 -14.13 -20.92 -6.55
N LYS A 169 -14.05 -22.19 -6.16
CA LYS A 169 -13.74 -22.55 -4.77
C LYS A 169 -12.33 -22.11 -4.39
N MET A 170 -12.21 -21.42 -3.26
CA MET A 170 -10.96 -20.92 -2.68
C MET A 170 -10.78 -21.44 -1.24
N PRO A 171 -9.57 -21.36 -0.64
CA PRO A 171 -9.28 -22.00 0.66
C PRO A 171 -10.17 -21.55 1.80
N THR A 172 -10.63 -20.31 1.75
CA THR A 172 -11.51 -19.66 2.73
C THR A 172 -12.48 -18.74 2.00
N LYS A 173 -13.45 -18.18 2.73
CA LYS A 173 -14.15 -16.97 2.29
C LYS A 173 -13.19 -15.76 2.30
N TYR A 174 -13.54 -14.72 1.54
CA TYR A 174 -12.97 -13.38 1.69
C TYR A 174 -13.06 -12.88 3.15
N ASP A 175 -12.16 -11.98 3.55
CA ASP A 175 -12.00 -11.46 4.92
C ASP A 175 -11.77 -12.52 6.02
N SER A 176 -11.39 -13.75 5.67
CA SER A 176 -11.12 -14.80 6.68
C SER A 176 -9.76 -14.58 7.38
N PHE A 177 -9.79 -14.39 8.70
CA PHE A 177 -8.57 -14.27 9.53
C PHE A 177 -7.93 -15.63 9.91
N GLU A 178 -8.36 -16.72 9.31
CA GLU A 178 -7.82 -18.06 9.56
C GLU A 178 -6.46 -18.28 8.87
N LYS A 179 -5.62 -19.18 9.42
CA LYS A 179 -4.38 -19.57 8.75
C LYS A 179 -4.59 -20.20 7.36
N ALA A 180 -5.76 -20.78 7.10
CA ALA A 180 -6.12 -21.30 5.79
C ALA A 180 -6.21 -20.20 4.71
N ALA A 181 -6.38 -18.93 5.10
CA ALA A 181 -6.37 -17.80 4.17
C ALA A 181 -4.98 -17.47 3.61
N TRP A 182 -3.90 -17.96 4.23
CA TRP A 182 -2.54 -17.63 3.82
C TRP A 182 -2.22 -18.22 2.44
N ALA A 183 -1.44 -17.47 1.64
CA ALA A 183 -1.17 -17.83 0.25
C ALA A 183 -0.37 -19.14 0.12
N ASP A 184 0.45 -19.49 1.12
CA ASP A 184 1.25 -20.71 1.21
C ASP A 184 0.64 -21.79 2.12
N ALA A 185 -0.55 -21.57 2.69
CA ALA A 185 -1.22 -22.55 3.56
C ALA A 185 -1.44 -23.89 2.83
N PRO A 186 -1.24 -25.04 3.50
CA PRO A 186 -1.61 -26.33 2.95
C PRO A 186 -3.11 -26.41 2.62
N VAL A 187 -3.43 -26.91 1.43
CA VAL A 187 -4.81 -27.11 0.95
C VAL A 187 -4.96 -28.57 0.55
N SER A 188 -5.94 -29.27 1.13
CA SER A 188 -6.19 -30.70 0.90
C SER A 188 -7.06 -30.99 -0.33
N ASP A 189 -8.00 -30.10 -0.67
CA ASP A 189 -8.79 -30.20 -1.90
C ASP A 189 -7.92 -29.78 -3.10
N PRO A 190 -7.63 -30.68 -4.06
CA PRO A 190 -6.74 -30.37 -5.19
C PRO A 190 -7.32 -29.31 -6.12
N ILE A 191 -8.64 -29.18 -6.24
CA ILE A 191 -9.29 -28.15 -7.05
C ILE A 191 -9.12 -26.77 -6.39
N VAL A 192 -9.33 -26.69 -5.08
CA VAL A 192 -9.12 -25.44 -4.32
C VAL A 192 -7.66 -25.00 -4.38
N LYS A 193 -6.73 -25.96 -4.28
CA LYS A 193 -5.29 -25.71 -4.44
C LYS A 193 -4.97 -25.14 -5.83
N GLN A 194 -5.43 -25.83 -6.88
CA GLN A 194 -5.21 -25.42 -8.26
C GLN A 194 -5.80 -24.03 -8.56
N ASN A 195 -6.99 -23.74 -8.06
CA ASN A 195 -7.66 -22.44 -8.21
C ASN A 195 -6.82 -21.28 -7.65
N ARG A 196 -6.31 -21.43 -6.42
CA ARG A 196 -5.41 -20.45 -5.80
C ARG A 196 -4.10 -20.33 -6.58
N GLU A 197 -3.52 -21.45 -6.99
CA GLU A 197 -2.26 -21.46 -7.74
C GLU A 197 -2.37 -20.75 -9.09
N ILE A 198 -3.44 -21.01 -9.87
CA ILE A 198 -3.69 -20.32 -11.15
C ILE A 198 -3.88 -18.81 -10.94
N LEU A 199 -4.64 -18.40 -9.91
CA LEU A 199 -4.85 -17.00 -9.58
C LEU A 199 -3.53 -16.27 -9.32
N ILE A 200 -2.71 -16.82 -8.42
CA ILE A 200 -1.41 -16.25 -8.03
C ILE A 200 -0.43 -16.26 -9.21
N GLN A 201 -0.35 -17.36 -9.95
CA GLN A 201 0.59 -17.51 -11.07
C GLN A 201 0.29 -16.53 -12.22
N ILE A 202 -0.98 -16.36 -12.60
CA ILE A 202 -1.34 -15.43 -13.68
C ILE A 202 -1.13 -13.99 -13.23
N LEU A 203 -1.63 -13.58 -12.06
CA LEU A 203 -1.45 -12.21 -11.59
C LEU A 203 0.03 -11.84 -11.38
N SER A 204 0.88 -12.78 -10.95
CA SER A 204 2.31 -12.52 -10.81
C SER A 204 3.04 -12.23 -12.13
N GLN A 205 2.57 -12.78 -13.25
CA GLN A 205 3.10 -12.45 -14.59
C GLN A 205 2.77 -11.01 -15.00
N TYR A 206 1.71 -10.41 -14.44
CA TYR A 206 1.27 -9.04 -14.70
C TYR A 206 1.69 -8.05 -13.60
N GLY A 207 2.74 -8.37 -12.83
CA GLY A 207 3.35 -7.42 -11.88
C GLY A 207 2.60 -7.28 -10.56
N PHE A 208 1.70 -8.20 -10.24
CA PHE A 208 1.07 -8.30 -8.92
C PHE A 208 1.84 -9.26 -8.00
N ARG A 209 1.65 -9.12 -6.69
CA ARG A 209 2.19 -10.02 -5.67
C ARG A 209 1.14 -10.26 -4.59
N VAL A 210 0.79 -11.53 -4.39
CA VAL A 210 -0.15 -11.95 -3.34
C VAL A 210 0.36 -11.55 -1.95
N ASN A 211 -0.53 -11.18 -1.04
CA ASN A 211 -0.20 -11.08 0.38
C ASN A 211 0.09 -12.48 0.94
N LYS A 212 1.04 -12.57 1.87
CA LYS A 212 1.35 -13.84 2.55
C LYS A 212 0.15 -14.38 3.33
N THR A 213 -0.64 -13.51 3.95
CA THR A 213 -1.72 -13.91 4.86
C THR A 213 -3.12 -13.96 4.24
N GLU A 214 -3.27 -13.52 3.00
CA GLU A 214 -4.57 -13.30 2.34
C GLU A 214 -4.48 -13.71 0.86
N TRP A 215 -5.02 -14.88 0.49
CA TRP A 215 -4.91 -15.41 -0.88
C TRP A 215 -5.58 -14.53 -1.96
N TRP A 216 -6.52 -13.68 -1.56
CA TRP A 216 -7.28 -12.77 -2.44
C TRP A 216 -6.62 -11.42 -2.66
N HIS A 217 -5.67 -11.01 -1.79
CA HIS A 217 -5.10 -9.66 -1.78
C HIS A 217 -3.86 -9.62 -2.68
N PHE A 218 -3.86 -8.73 -3.67
CA PHE A 218 -2.76 -8.57 -4.61
C PHE A 218 -2.24 -7.13 -4.63
N ASP A 219 -1.02 -6.97 -4.13
CA ASP A 219 -0.23 -5.74 -4.27
C ASP A 219 0.30 -5.61 -5.69
N PHE A 220 0.09 -4.48 -6.37
CA PHE A 220 0.89 -4.17 -7.55
C PHE A 220 2.31 -3.73 -7.13
N LEU A 221 3.32 -4.15 -7.90
CA LEU A 221 4.73 -3.95 -7.55
C LEU A 221 5.22 -2.52 -7.84
N ASP A 222 4.87 -1.95 -8.99
CA ASP A 222 5.25 -0.58 -9.37
C ASP A 222 4.27 0.46 -8.78
N CYS A 223 4.34 0.62 -7.46
CA CYS A 223 3.48 1.49 -6.65
C CYS A 223 4.27 2.53 -5.82
N VAL A 224 5.54 2.73 -6.15
CA VAL A 224 6.40 3.71 -5.49
C VAL A 224 6.02 5.12 -5.95
N GLY A 225 5.98 6.08 -5.01
CA GLY A 225 5.69 7.49 -5.33
C GLY A 225 4.21 7.84 -5.53
N PHE A 226 3.28 6.88 -5.51
CA PHE A 226 1.85 7.16 -5.42
C PHE A 226 1.43 7.53 -3.99
N GLU A 227 0.62 8.58 -3.90
CA GLU A 227 0.05 9.12 -2.67
C GLU A 227 -1.08 8.25 -2.09
N VAL A 228 -1.32 8.40 -0.79
CA VAL A 228 -2.56 7.93 -0.14
C VAL A 228 -3.66 8.95 -0.43
N LEU A 229 -4.83 8.48 -0.86
CA LEU A 229 -5.98 9.28 -1.25
C LEU A 229 -7.14 9.13 -0.26
N ASP A 230 -7.88 10.22 -0.06
CA ASP A 230 -9.21 10.22 0.58
C ASP A 230 -10.24 10.94 -0.30
N ILE A 231 -10.53 10.31 -1.43
CA ILE A 231 -11.53 10.76 -2.40
C ILE A 231 -12.67 9.73 -2.40
N PRO A 232 -13.92 10.10 -2.11
CA PRO A 232 -15.06 9.19 -2.23
C PRO A 232 -15.31 8.83 -3.71
N PHE A 233 -16.00 7.72 -3.97
CA PHE A 233 -16.20 7.22 -5.33
C PHE A 233 -17.06 8.19 -6.16
N GLU A 234 -18.01 8.83 -5.49
CA GLU A 234 -18.94 9.83 -6.02
C GLU A 234 -18.24 11.11 -6.55
N GLU A 235 -16.96 11.33 -6.19
CA GLU A 235 -16.13 12.44 -6.70
C GLU A 235 -15.18 12.02 -7.84
N LEU A 236 -15.10 10.72 -8.15
CA LEU A 236 -14.36 10.17 -9.29
C LEU A 236 -15.26 10.14 -10.53
N LYS A 237 -14.64 9.98 -11.71
CA LYS A 237 -15.36 9.87 -12.98
C LYS A 237 -15.43 8.40 -13.39
N ASP A 238 -16.57 8.01 -13.95
CA ASP A 238 -16.72 6.79 -14.74
C ASP A 238 -15.92 6.83 -16.04
#